data_AF-A0A150GMB8-F1
#
_entry.id   AF-A0A150GMB8-F1
#
_cell.length_a   1.000
_cell.length_b   1.000
_cell.length_c   1.000
_cell.angle_alpha   90.00
_cell.angle_beta   90.00
_cell.angle_gamma   90.00
#
_symmetry.space_group_name_H-M   'P 1'
#
loop_
_entity.id
_entity.type
_entity.pdbx_description
1 polymer ?
#
loop_
_entity_poly.entity_id
_entity_poly.type
_entity_poly.pdbx_seq_one_letter_code
_entity_poly.pdbx_strand_id
1 'polypeptide(L)'
;MEYPSWVHSLTPPRLQPVTATVQPWMAVVCGDKTIKVPVRPGPEGLAEFKERVRTLFAFPPEREFEVSFECRAPVGGDKLLLKGIQCFDAAAHCATISAARRALGEEDCGFYVP
;
A
#
# COMPACT_ATOMS: atom_id res chain seq x y z
N MET A 1 19.01 -6.47 -22.88
CA MET A 1 19.24 -5.44 -21.84
C MET A 1 18.03 -5.48 -20.93
N GLU A 2 18.14 -6.14 -19.78
CA GLU A 2 17.08 -6.12 -18.76
C GLU A 2 17.23 -4.84 -17.95
N TYR A 3 16.14 -4.08 -17.83
CA TYR A 3 16.10 -2.93 -16.94
C TYR A 3 15.92 -3.40 -15.50
N PRO A 4 16.49 -2.70 -14.50
CA PRO A 4 16.20 -3.00 -13.11
C PRO A 4 14.69 -2.92 -12.86
N SER A 5 14.20 -3.72 -11.91
CA SER A 5 12.78 -3.65 -11.55
C SER A 5 12.42 -2.22 -11.13
N TRP A 6 11.21 -1.79 -11.50
CA TRP A 6 10.72 -0.46 -11.12
C TRP A 6 10.73 -0.28 -9.60
N VAL A 7 10.47 -1.36 -8.84
CA VAL A 7 10.54 -1.39 -7.37
C VAL A 7 11.93 -1.00 -6.89
N HIS A 8 12.98 -1.63 -7.44
CA HIS A 8 14.35 -1.31 -7.06
C HIS A 8 14.70 0.15 -7.38
N SER A 9 14.26 0.64 -8.56
CA SER A 9 14.52 2.00 -9.03
C SER A 9 13.81 3.07 -8.21
N LEU A 10 12.60 2.78 -7.70
CA LEU A 10 11.80 3.72 -6.91
C LEU A 10 12.03 3.62 -5.40
N THR A 11 12.75 2.60 -4.93
CA THR A 11 13.10 2.47 -3.51
C THR A 11 14.29 3.37 -3.19
N PRO A 12 14.17 4.33 -2.24
CA PRO A 12 15.33 5.09 -1.78
C PRO A 12 16.45 4.16 -1.29
N PRO A 13 17.72 4.34 -1.71
CA PRO A 13 18.79 3.38 -1.41
C PRO A 13 18.94 3.03 0.07
N ARG A 14 18.77 4.02 0.95
CA ARG A 14 18.83 3.85 2.42
C ARG A 14 17.75 2.91 2.99
N LEU A 15 16.63 2.77 2.29
CA LEU A 15 15.49 1.96 2.73
C LEU A 15 15.54 0.53 2.20
N GLN A 16 16.30 0.26 1.13
CA GLN A 16 16.37 -1.06 0.49
C GLN A 16 16.65 -2.23 1.45
N PRO A 17 17.58 -2.12 2.43
CA PRO A 17 17.83 -3.22 3.37
C PRO A 17 16.65 -3.51 4.28
N VAL A 18 15.83 -2.50 4.56
CA VAL A 18 14.75 -2.55 5.55
C VAL A 18 13.44 -2.99 4.90
N THR A 19 13.22 -2.65 3.63
CA THR A 19 11.95 -2.94 2.91
C THR A 19 11.58 -4.42 2.90
N ALA A 20 12.56 -5.33 2.97
CA ALA A 20 12.32 -6.78 3.01
C ALA A 20 11.88 -7.30 4.38
N THR A 21 12.09 -6.53 5.45
CA THR A 21 11.87 -6.95 6.84
C THR A 21 10.62 -6.36 7.47
N VAL A 22 9.97 -5.41 6.79
CA VAL A 22 8.78 -4.72 7.30
C VAL A 22 7.49 -5.36 6.79
N GLN A 23 6.46 -5.35 7.63
CA GLN A 23 5.09 -5.64 7.22
C GLN A 23 4.37 -4.32 6.90
N PRO A 24 4.05 -4.03 5.62
CA PRO A 24 3.25 -2.87 5.27
C PRO A 24 1.77 -3.10 5.61
N TRP A 25 1.08 -1.99 5.89
CA TRP A 25 -0.35 -1.94 6.22
C TRP A 25 -1.02 -0.82 5.43
N MET A 26 -2.28 -1.03 5.05
CA MET A 26 -3.17 0.01 4.52
C MET A 26 -4.35 0.20 5.46
N ALA A 27 -4.77 1.45 5.66
CA ALA A 27 -6.06 1.74 6.25
C ALA A 27 -7.11 1.71 5.13
N VAL A 28 -8.05 0.77 5.19
CA VAL A 28 -9.17 0.68 4.26
C VAL A 28 -10.35 1.38 4.89
N VAL A 29 -10.86 2.40 4.21
CA VAL A 29 -12.02 3.20 4.63
C VAL A 29 -13.18 2.88 3.71
N CYS A 30 -14.31 2.46 4.28
CA CYS A 30 -15.55 2.28 3.54
C CYS A 30 -16.74 2.59 4.45
N GLY A 31 -17.49 3.62 4.08
CA GLY A 31 -18.55 4.18 4.93
C GLY A 31 -17.98 4.75 6.22
N ASP A 32 -18.49 4.28 7.35
CA ASP A 32 -18.08 4.65 8.72
C ASP A 32 -16.98 3.75 9.29
N LYS A 33 -16.51 2.75 8.53
CA LYS A 33 -15.53 1.77 8.98
C LYS A 33 -14.15 2.06 8.40
N THR A 34 -13.17 2.12 9.29
CA THR A 34 -11.74 2.21 8.96
C THR A 34 -11.00 1.02 9.57
N ILE A 35 -10.42 0.15 8.73
CA ILE A 35 -9.76 -1.08 9.19
C ILE A 35 -8.36 -1.18 8.60
N LYS A 36 -7.37 -1.51 9.44
CA LYS A 36 -5.99 -1.75 8.98
C LYS A 36 -5.85 -3.16 8.42
N VAL A 37 -5.37 -3.26 7.19
CA VAL A 37 -5.17 -4.50 6.45
C VAL A 37 -3.68 -4.66 6.13
N PRO A 38 -3.04 -5.79 6.48
CA PRO A 38 -1.68 -6.05 6.05
C PRO A 38 -1.68 -6.28 4.54
N VAL A 39 -0.69 -5.76 3.84
CA VAL A 39 -0.60 -5.90 2.38
C VAL A 39 0.73 -6.52 1.98
N ARG A 40 0.76 -7.10 0.79
CA ARG A 40 1.98 -7.59 0.15
C ARG A 40 1.87 -7.33 -1.35
N PRO A 41 2.93 -6.83 -2.02
CA PRO A 41 2.91 -6.70 -3.47
C PRO A 41 2.75 -8.05 -4.17
N GLY A 42 2.22 -8.03 -5.39
CA GLY A 42 2.08 -9.18 -6.27
C GLY A 42 0.66 -9.77 -6.31
N PRO A 43 0.44 -10.76 -7.20
CA PRO A 43 -0.90 -11.29 -7.49
C PRO A 43 -1.54 -11.98 -6.29
N GLU A 44 -0.77 -12.70 -5.49
CA GLU A 44 -1.24 -13.37 -4.27
C GLU A 44 -1.70 -12.34 -3.24
N GLY A 45 -0.88 -11.32 -2.96
CA GLY A 45 -1.23 -10.26 -2.02
C GLY A 45 -2.43 -9.43 -2.47
N LEU A 46 -2.62 -9.25 -3.78
CA LEU A 46 -3.82 -8.63 -4.34
C LEU A 46 -5.07 -9.51 -4.11
N ALA A 47 -4.96 -10.82 -4.32
CA ALA A 47 -6.06 -11.75 -4.09
C ALA A 47 -6.46 -11.76 -2.61
N GLU A 48 -5.48 -11.86 -1.70
CA GLU A 48 -5.68 -11.78 -0.25
C GLU A 48 -6.31 -10.44 0.17
N PHE A 49 -5.82 -9.32 -0.37
CA PHE A 49 -6.40 -8.00 -0.09
C PHE A 49 -7.86 -7.92 -0.54
N LYS A 50 -8.18 -8.40 -1.74
CA LYS A 50 -9.55 -8.41 -2.27
C LYS A 50 -10.48 -9.24 -1.41
N GLU A 51 -10.07 -10.45 -1.06
CA GLU A 51 -10.85 -11.35 -0.20
C GLU A 51 -11.07 -10.72 1.19
N ARG A 52 -10.00 -10.17 1.78
CA ARG A 52 -10.08 -9.54 3.10
C ARG A 52 -11.03 -8.35 3.11
N VAL A 53 -10.96 -7.46 2.11
CA VAL A 53 -11.85 -6.30 1.99
C VAL A 53 -13.30 -6.77 1.84
N ARG A 54 -13.57 -7.77 0.98
CA ARG A 54 -14.92 -8.33 0.84
C ARG A 54 -15.48 -8.86 2.15
N THR A 55 -14.69 -9.63 2.88
CA THR A 55 -15.09 -10.21 4.17
C THR A 55 -15.33 -9.14 5.23
N LEU A 56 -14.42 -8.16 5.36
CA LEU A 56 -14.51 -7.12 6.39
C LEU A 56 -15.69 -6.16 6.19
N PHE A 57 -16.03 -5.84 4.94
CA PHE A 57 -17.10 -4.91 4.60
C PHE A 57 -18.38 -5.61 4.11
N ALA A 58 -18.42 -6.94 4.18
CA ALA A 58 -19.56 -7.77 3.78
C ALA A 58 -20.04 -7.50 2.35
N PHE A 59 -19.10 -7.33 1.40
CA PHE A 59 -19.47 -7.19 -0.01
C PHE A 59 -19.98 -8.53 -0.58
N PRO A 60 -21.12 -8.53 -1.30
CA PRO A 60 -21.60 -9.72 -2.01
C PRO A 60 -20.56 -10.25 -3.02
N PRO A 61 -20.48 -11.56 -3.25
CA PRO A 61 -19.50 -12.15 -4.16
C PRO A 61 -19.67 -11.68 -5.61
N GLU A 62 -20.89 -11.28 -6.02
CA GLU A 62 -21.17 -10.79 -7.37
C GLU A 62 -20.84 -9.30 -7.56
N ARG A 63 -20.57 -8.56 -6.48
CA ARG A 63 -20.24 -7.14 -6.58
C ARG A 63 -18.73 -6.93 -6.68
N GLU A 64 -18.34 -6.24 -7.74
CA GLU A 64 -17.04 -5.58 -7.79
C GLU A 64 -17.09 -4.32 -6.94
N PHE A 65 -15.95 -4.00 -6.32
CA PHE A 65 -15.78 -2.76 -5.58
C PHE A 65 -14.66 -1.95 -6.23
N GLU A 66 -14.86 -0.64 -6.29
CA GLU A 66 -13.84 0.29 -6.74
C GLU A 66 -12.97 0.72 -5.56
N VAL A 67 -11.67 0.86 -5.80
CA VAL A 67 -10.70 1.29 -4.78
C VAL A 67 -9.95 2.49 -5.32
N SER A 68 -9.73 3.47 -4.45
CA SER A 68 -8.70 4.49 -4.65
C SER A 68 -7.68 4.37 -3.52
N PHE A 69 -6.41 4.46 -3.87
CA PHE A 69 -5.30 4.40 -2.92
C PHE A 69 -4.73 5.80 -2.73
N GLU A 70 -4.74 6.25 -1.49
CA GLU A 70 -4.02 7.45 -1.07
C GLU A 70 -2.69 7.03 -0.46
N CYS A 71 -1.59 7.49 -1.05
CA CYS A 71 -0.25 7.15 -0.59
C CYS A 71 0.72 8.34 -0.71
N ARG A 72 1.88 8.22 -0.07
CA ARG A 72 3.00 9.15 -0.27
C ARG A 72 3.95 8.58 -1.30
N ALA A 73 4.43 9.43 -2.21
CA ALA A 73 5.42 9.06 -3.20
C ALA A 73 6.70 8.54 -2.52
N PRO A 74 7.30 7.44 -3.04
CA PRO A 74 8.55 6.88 -2.51
C PRO A 74 9.70 7.90 -2.47
N VAL A 75 9.71 8.81 -3.43
CA VAL A 75 10.64 9.92 -3.58
C VAL A 75 9.86 11.23 -3.44
N GLY A 76 10.42 12.22 -2.74
CA GLY A 76 9.79 13.54 -2.54
C GLY A 76 8.68 13.57 -1.46
N GLY A 77 7.90 12.49 -1.32
CA GLY A 77 6.88 12.37 -0.27
C GLY A 77 5.54 13.04 -0.61
N ASP A 78 5.36 13.45 -1.87
CA ASP A 78 4.11 14.02 -2.39
C ASP A 78 2.93 13.08 -2.18
N LYS A 79 1.74 13.65 -1.99
CA LYS A 79 0.51 12.85 -1.91
C LYS A 79 0.12 12.37 -3.31
N LEU A 80 -0.12 11.07 -3.44
CA LEU A 80 -0.59 10.40 -4.64
C LEU A 80 -1.99 9.86 -4.39
N LEU A 81 -2.87 10.05 -5.38
CA LEU A 81 -4.18 9.41 -5.44
C LEU A 81 -4.21 8.49 -6.66
N LEU A 82 -4.11 7.19 -6.42
CA LEU A 82 -4.11 6.16 -7.46
C LEU A 82 -5.50 5.53 -7.55
N LYS A 83 -6.12 5.56 -8.73
CA LYS A 83 -7.51 5.09 -8.91
C LYS A 83 -7.54 3.72 -9.57
N GLY A 84 -8.31 2.82 -8.96
CA GLY A 84 -8.57 1.48 -9.46
C GLY A 84 -7.62 0.44 -8.88
N ILE A 85 -8.12 -0.80 -8.83
CA ILE A 85 -7.46 -1.93 -8.17
C ILE A 85 -6.14 -2.35 -8.84
N GLN A 86 -5.97 -2.02 -10.13
CA GLN A 86 -4.73 -2.24 -10.87
C GLN A 86 -3.53 -1.47 -10.31
N CYS A 87 -3.79 -0.42 -9.51
CA CYS A 87 -2.74 0.34 -8.82
C CYS A 87 -2.27 -0.29 -7.51
N PHE A 88 -2.80 -1.46 -7.14
CA PHE A 88 -2.50 -2.12 -5.86
C PHE A 88 -1.01 -2.30 -5.62
N ASP A 89 -0.24 -2.79 -6.59
CA ASP A 89 1.20 -3.03 -6.41
C ASP A 89 1.97 -1.73 -6.15
N ALA A 90 1.61 -0.64 -6.85
CA ALA A 90 2.20 0.67 -6.63
C ALA A 90 1.86 1.19 -5.22
N ALA A 91 0.60 1.04 -4.79
CA ALA A 91 0.16 1.45 -3.46
C ALA A 91 0.81 0.61 -2.35
N ALA A 92 0.91 -0.72 -2.55
CA ALA A 92 1.57 -1.64 -1.64
C ALA A 92 3.06 -1.30 -1.51
N HIS A 93 3.72 -0.96 -2.62
CA HIS A 93 5.09 -0.48 -2.61
C HIS A 93 5.23 0.82 -1.79
N CYS A 94 4.35 1.80 -1.97
CA CYS A 94 4.36 3.03 -1.17
C CYS A 94 4.14 2.73 0.33
N ALA A 95 3.27 1.78 0.67
CA ALA A 95 3.05 1.33 2.04
C ALA A 95 4.30 0.66 2.63
N THR A 96 5.04 -0.13 1.84
CA THR A 96 6.33 -0.71 2.23
C THR A 96 7.36 0.36 2.54
N ILE A 97 7.44 1.40 1.70
CA ILE A 97 8.35 2.53 1.95
C ILE A 97 7.97 3.28 3.24
N SER A 98 6.68 3.58 3.45
CA SER A 98 6.21 4.20 4.70
C SER A 98 6.52 3.33 5.92
N ALA A 99 6.34 2.00 5.83
CA ALA A 99 6.70 1.09 6.91
C ALA A 99 8.22 1.06 7.17
N ALA A 100 9.05 1.06 6.12
CA ALA A 100 10.51 1.10 6.25
C ALA A 100 11.00 2.42 6.89
N ARG A 101 10.42 3.56 6.49
CA ARG A 101 10.71 4.87 7.10
C ARG A 101 10.41 4.87 8.60
N ARG A 102 9.23 4.37 8.98
CA ARG A 102 8.84 4.24 10.40
C ARG A 102 9.78 3.32 11.18
N ALA A 103 10.23 2.21 10.59
CA ALA A 103 11.18 1.29 11.22
C ALA A 103 12.55 1.94 11.47
N LEU A 104 12.94 2.92 10.65
CA LEU A 104 14.17 3.72 10.85
C LEU A 104 13.97 4.97 11.72
N GLY A 105 12.76 5.21 12.24
CA GLY A 105 12.46 6.40 13.04
C GLY A 105 12.33 7.70 12.23
N GLU A 106 12.18 7.62 10.91
CA GLU A 106 11.82 8.79 10.10
C GLU A 106 10.35 9.17 10.39
N GLU A 107 10.10 10.41 10.80
CA GLU A 107 8.73 10.91 11.00
C GLU A 107 7.96 10.90 9.67
N ASP A 108 7.03 9.95 9.54
CA ASP A 108 6.01 10.00 8.51
C ASP A 108 4.96 11.00 9.00
N CYS A 109 4.89 12.20 8.41
CA CYS A 109 3.75 13.09 8.63
C CYS A 109 2.50 12.24 8.32
N GLY A 110 1.75 11.82 9.33
CA GLY A 110 0.72 10.80 9.14
C GLY A 110 -0.33 11.21 8.10
N PHE A 111 -0.97 10.24 7.48
CA PHE A 111 -2.33 10.46 6.97
C PHE A 111 -3.22 10.58 8.21
N TYR A 112 -3.61 11.80 8.54
CA TYR A 112 -4.62 12.03 9.57
C TYR A 112 -5.94 11.51 9.03
N VAL A 113 -6.34 10.32 9.46
CA VAL A 113 -7.68 9.80 9.24
C VAL A 113 -8.45 10.16 10.51
N PRO A 114 -9.44 11.08 10.44
CA PRO A 114 -10.21 11.51 11.61
C PRO A 114 -10.94 10.35 12.28
#